data_AF-A0A8C3UVE8-F1
#
_entry.id   AF-A0A8C3UVE8-F1
#
_cell.length_a   1.000
_cell.length_b   1.000
_cell.length_c   1.000
_cell.angle_alpha   90.00
_cell.angle_beta   90.00
_cell.angle_gamma   90.00
#
_symmetry.space_group_name_H-M   'P 1'
#
loop_
_entity.id
_entity.type
_entity.pdbx_description
1 polymer ?
#
loop_
_entity_poly.entity_id
_entity_poly.type
_entity_poly.pdbx_seq_one_letter_code
_entity_poly.pdbx_strand_id
1 'polypeptide(L)'
;MGLGKTIQSIAFLQEVHGAGVRGPYLVIAPLSTIANWEREFGTWTHLNTIVYHGSLASRQMIQQYEMYCKDSKVSSPFDALITTFEMILSDCPELREVQWRCVVIDEAHRLKNRNCKLLDSLKHMELHKVLLTGTPLQNTVEELFSLLHFLEPSQFPSEAEFLKDFGDLKTEEQVQKLQALLKPMMLRRLKEDVEKNLAPKQETIIEVELTNAQKRLYRAILERNFAYLARGAGHGNVPNLLNTMMELRKCCNHPYLINDTPGHTWAHPHLLNTMMELRKCCNHPYLINGE
;
A
#
# COMPACT_ATOMS: atom_id res chain seq x y z
N MET A 1 7.27 -10.61 -0.79
CA MET A 1 7.53 -9.69 0.35
C MET A 1 8.42 -10.38 1.38
N GLY A 2 9.28 -9.62 2.08
CA GLY A 2 10.14 -10.15 3.16
C GLY A 2 11.62 -10.41 2.82
N LEU A 3 12.12 -9.99 1.65
CA LEU A 3 13.52 -10.18 1.23
C LEU A 3 14.44 -9.00 1.64
N GLY A 4 14.08 -8.24 2.67
CA GLY A 4 14.89 -7.13 3.17
C GLY A 4 14.85 -5.84 2.34
N LYS A 5 13.70 -5.48 1.75
CA LYS A 5 13.54 -4.22 0.98
C LYS A 5 13.95 -2.99 1.81
N THR A 6 13.50 -2.94 3.07
CA THR A 6 13.79 -1.85 4.02
C THR A 6 15.30 -1.69 4.23
N ILE A 7 15.99 -2.78 4.57
CA ILE A 7 17.45 -2.76 4.81
C ILE A 7 18.21 -2.38 3.53
N GLN A 8 17.81 -2.89 2.37
CA GLN A 8 18.42 -2.51 1.09
C GLN A 8 18.26 -1.02 0.80
N SER A 9 17.09 -0.44 1.06
CA SER A 9 16.87 1.00 0.90
C SER A 9 17.67 1.83 1.89
N ILE A 10 17.78 1.39 3.14
CA ILE A 10 18.57 2.08 4.17
C ILE A 10 20.07 2.03 3.81
N ALA A 11 20.58 0.86 3.41
CA ALA A 11 21.96 0.71 2.95
C ALA A 11 22.24 1.56 1.72
N PHE A 12 21.31 1.62 0.76
CA PHE A 12 21.39 2.52 -0.39
C PHE A 12 21.52 3.98 0.05
N LEU A 13 20.68 4.46 0.96
CA LEU A 13 20.75 5.85 1.46
C LEU A 13 22.07 6.13 2.18
N GLN A 14 22.58 5.17 2.97
CA GLN A 14 23.87 5.27 3.64
C GLN A 14 25.02 5.42 2.64
N GLU A 15 25.04 4.61 1.58
CA GLU A 15 26.06 4.69 0.52
C GLU A 15 25.98 6.01 -0.26
N VAL A 16 24.76 6.46 -0.59
CA VAL A 16 24.52 7.77 -1.24
C VAL A 16 25.02 8.92 -0.37
N HIS A 17 24.79 8.85 0.94
CA HIS A 17 25.31 9.79 1.92
C HIS A 17 26.85 9.79 1.94
N GLY A 18 27.45 8.60 1.99
CA GLY A 18 28.91 8.41 1.97
C GLY A 18 29.57 8.91 0.68
N ALA A 19 28.87 8.81 -0.45
CA ALA A 19 29.31 9.34 -1.75
C ALA A 19 29.22 10.87 -1.87
N GLY A 20 28.78 11.57 -0.83
CA GLY A 20 28.74 13.03 -0.76
C GLY A 20 27.40 13.66 -1.12
N VAL A 21 26.39 12.88 -1.50
CA VAL A 21 25.02 13.38 -1.68
C VAL A 21 24.33 13.38 -0.33
N ARG A 22 24.68 14.36 0.51
CA ARG A 22 24.07 14.52 1.84
C ARG A 22 22.57 14.78 1.72
N GLY A 23 21.83 14.44 2.78
CA GLY A 23 20.38 14.58 2.85
C GLY A 23 19.86 16.01 2.66
N PRO A 24 18.55 16.24 2.79
CA PRO A 24 17.61 15.34 3.46
C PRO A 24 16.99 14.28 2.53
N TYR A 25 16.76 13.08 3.07
CA TYR A 25 16.05 11.96 2.43
C TYR A 25 14.64 11.82 2.99
N LEU A 26 13.65 11.59 2.13
CA LEU A 26 12.26 11.40 2.52
C LEU A 26 11.88 9.93 2.42
N VAL A 27 11.30 9.36 3.48
CA VAL A 27 10.74 8.01 3.49
C VAL A 27 9.24 8.11 3.73
N ILE A 28 8.45 7.64 2.77
CA ILE A 28 6.98 7.59 2.85
C ILE A 28 6.58 6.13 3.01
N ALA A 29 5.94 5.78 4.12
CA ALA A 29 5.55 4.40 4.39
C ALA A 29 4.15 4.30 5.02
N PRO A 30 3.48 3.13 4.96
CA PRO A 30 2.27 2.90 5.74
C PRO A 30 2.49 3.16 7.24
N LEU A 31 1.47 3.69 7.93
CA LEU A 31 1.54 3.94 9.37
C LEU A 31 2.00 2.71 10.17
N SER A 32 1.56 1.52 9.76
CA SER A 32 1.92 0.25 10.42
C SER A 32 3.40 -0.13 10.30
N THR A 33 4.16 0.45 9.37
CA THR A 33 5.58 0.13 9.15
C THR A 33 6.52 1.23 9.62
N ILE A 34 6.02 2.39 10.07
CA ILE A 34 6.86 3.52 10.53
C ILE A 34 7.80 3.10 11.66
N ALA A 35 7.29 2.47 12.72
CA ALA A 35 8.11 2.01 13.84
C ALA A 35 9.14 0.95 13.41
N ASN A 36 8.85 0.20 12.34
CA ASN A 36 9.84 -0.71 11.77
C ASN A 36 10.94 0.06 11.05
N TRP A 37 10.59 1.01 10.18
CA TRP A 37 11.56 1.86 9.48
C TRP A 37 12.48 2.58 10.47
N GLU A 38 11.92 3.23 11.50
CA GLU A 38 12.68 3.90 12.55
C GLU A 38 13.69 2.97 13.24
N ARG A 39 13.24 1.78 13.65
CA ARG A 39 14.11 0.77 14.27
C ARG A 39 15.25 0.34 13.35
N GLU A 40 14.94 0.06 12.08
CA GLU A 40 15.95 -0.37 11.10
C GLU A 40 16.96 0.75 10.80
N PHE A 41 16.53 2.02 10.72
CA PHE A 41 17.46 3.14 10.60
C PHE A 41 18.41 3.21 11.80
N GLY A 42 17.88 3.13 13.03
CA GLY A 42 18.70 3.14 14.25
C GLY A 42 19.61 1.92 14.42
N THR A 43 19.28 0.79 13.76
CA THR A 43 20.08 -0.44 13.83
C THR A 43 21.20 -0.46 12.79
N TRP A 44 20.93 0.00 11.57
CA TRP A 44 21.82 -0.20 10.42
C TRP A 44 22.60 1.04 10.00
N THR A 45 22.24 2.25 10.48
CA THR A 45 22.94 3.49 10.12
C THR A 45 23.11 4.42 11.30
N HIS A 46 23.93 5.45 11.10
CA HIS A 46 24.11 6.56 12.04
C HIS A 46 23.50 7.86 11.51
N LEU A 47 22.65 7.77 10.48
CA LEU A 47 21.98 8.92 9.90
C LEU A 47 20.99 9.50 10.91
N ASN A 48 21.02 10.82 11.11
CA ASN A 48 20.06 11.49 11.97
C ASN A 48 18.67 11.40 11.34
N THR A 49 17.83 10.54 11.90
CA THR A 49 16.53 10.18 11.35
C THR A 49 15.41 10.68 12.24
N ILE A 50 14.44 11.38 11.67
CA ILE A 50 13.30 11.93 12.39
C ILE A 50 12.00 11.32 11.89
N VAL A 51 11.05 11.11 12.80
CA VAL A 51 9.75 10.52 12.49
C VAL A 51 8.68 11.62 12.54
N TYR A 52 8.19 12.01 11.37
CA TYR A 52 7.18 13.06 11.22
C TYR A 52 5.78 12.47 11.11
N HIS A 53 5.15 12.20 12.25
CA HIS A 53 3.73 11.90 12.37
C HIS A 53 3.18 12.28 13.75
N GLY A 54 1.86 12.23 13.91
CA GLY A 54 1.18 12.42 15.19
C GLY A 54 0.35 13.69 15.26
N SER A 55 0.09 14.14 16.49
CA SER A 55 -0.74 15.32 16.75
C SER A 55 -0.14 16.59 16.16
N LEU A 56 -0.97 17.63 15.95
CA LEU A 56 -0.48 18.94 15.52
C LEU A 56 0.60 19.49 16.47
N ALA A 57 0.41 19.37 17.78
CA ALA A 57 1.37 19.83 18.78
C ALA A 57 2.71 19.09 18.68
N SER A 58 2.68 17.76 18.51
CA SER A 58 3.90 16.95 18.30
C SER A 58 4.66 17.40 17.05
N ARG A 59 3.93 17.65 15.95
CA ARG A 59 4.54 18.12 14.70
C ARG A 59 5.14 19.51 14.81
N GLN A 60 4.49 20.42 15.53
CA GLN A 60 5.05 21.75 15.79
C GLN A 60 6.34 21.68 16.60
N MET A 61 6.47 20.75 17.55
CA MET A 61 7.72 20.53 18.27
C MET A 61 8.82 20.03 17.31
N ILE A 62 8.53 19.01 16.49
CA ILE A 62 9.50 18.50 15.50
C ILE A 62 9.95 19.62 14.56
N GLN A 63 9.02 20.42 14.03
CA GLN A 63 9.36 21.56 13.18
C GLN A 63 10.30 22.54 13.88
N GLN A 64 9.97 22.94 15.11
CA GLN A 64 10.73 23.96 15.85
C GLN A 64 12.12 23.51 16.29
N TYR A 65 12.29 22.23 16.63
CA TYR A 65 13.51 21.73 17.27
C TYR A 65 14.35 20.81 16.37
N GLU A 66 13.73 20.14 15.39
CA GLU A 66 14.39 19.11 14.57
C GLU A 66 14.44 19.44 13.08
N MET A 67 13.61 20.35 12.55
CA MET A 67 13.62 20.65 11.10
C MET A 67 14.36 21.93 10.73
N TYR A 68 14.31 22.95 11.59
CA TYR A 68 14.97 24.24 11.34
C TYR A 68 16.12 24.47 12.33
N CYS A 69 17.33 24.71 11.80
CA CYS A 69 18.44 25.22 12.60
C CYS A 69 18.34 26.75 12.68
N LYS A 70 18.29 27.32 13.89
CA LYS A 70 18.13 28.78 14.10
C LYS A 70 19.31 29.61 13.59
N ASP A 71 20.48 29.00 13.38
CA ASP A 71 21.75 29.71 13.18
C ASP A 71 22.42 29.53 11.80
N SER A 72 21.83 28.80 10.84
CA SER A 72 22.51 28.56 9.55
C SER A 72 21.60 28.55 8.32
N LYS A 73 22.05 29.29 7.28
CA LYS A 73 21.65 29.14 5.86
C LYS A 73 22.11 27.80 5.25
N VAL A 74 22.51 26.82 6.07
CA VAL A 74 23.21 25.61 5.64
C VAL A 74 22.66 24.40 6.38
N SER A 75 22.26 23.41 5.56
CA SER A 75 21.88 22.03 5.84
C SER A 75 20.75 21.82 6.86
N SER A 76 19.74 21.06 6.45
CA SER A 76 18.79 20.44 7.38
C SER A 76 19.57 19.71 8.49
N PRO A 77 19.19 19.86 9.77
CA PRO A 77 19.91 19.23 10.88
C PRO A 77 19.66 17.71 10.95
N PHE A 78 18.75 17.19 10.14
CA PHE A 78 18.45 15.77 9.98
C PHE A 78 18.87 15.27 8.59
N ASP A 79 19.21 13.99 8.50
CA ASP A 79 19.59 13.30 7.27
C ASP A 79 18.38 12.63 6.60
N ALA A 80 17.46 12.06 7.40
CA ALA A 80 16.29 11.35 6.90
C ALA A 80 15.02 11.72 7.68
N LEU A 81 13.89 11.80 6.98
CA LEU A 81 12.56 12.00 7.57
C LEU A 81 11.62 10.86 7.15
N ILE A 82 11.01 10.20 8.12
CA ILE A 82 10.03 9.14 7.91
C ILE A 82 8.63 9.69 8.16
N THR A 83 7.73 9.53 7.20
CA THR A 83 6.33 9.97 7.34
C THR A 83 5.36 9.02 6.66
N THR A 84 4.06 9.32 6.78
CA THR A 84 2.97 8.49 6.24
C THR A 84 2.35 9.10 5.00
N PHE A 85 1.67 8.26 4.22
CA PHE A 85 0.87 8.73 3.08
C PHE A 85 -0.16 9.77 3.50
N GLU A 86 -0.80 9.59 4.65
CA GLU A 86 -1.82 10.51 5.17
C GLU A 86 -1.22 11.90 5.45
N MET A 87 0.01 11.96 5.98
CA MET A 87 0.71 13.23 6.19
C MET A 87 1.04 13.94 4.87
N ILE A 88 1.52 13.20 3.87
CA ILE A 88 1.81 13.74 2.53
C ILE A 88 0.52 14.25 1.87
N LEU A 89 -0.55 13.47 1.95
CA LEU A 89 -1.86 13.82 1.37
C LEU A 89 -2.55 14.99 2.09
N SER A 90 -2.26 15.21 3.37
CA SER A 90 -2.74 16.38 4.12
C SER A 90 -2.11 17.71 3.68
N ASP A 91 -1.19 17.65 2.70
CA ASP A 91 -0.53 18.79 2.07
C ASP A 91 0.25 19.68 3.06
N CYS A 92 1.19 19.07 3.79
CA CYS A 92 2.06 19.78 4.71
C CYS A 92 2.99 20.77 3.96
N PRO A 93 2.79 22.09 4.08
CA PRO A 93 3.60 23.08 3.36
C PRO A 93 5.07 23.02 3.75
N GLU A 94 5.37 22.69 5.01
CA GLU A 94 6.73 22.63 5.55
C GLU A 94 7.57 21.56 4.85
N LEU A 95 6.97 20.41 4.51
CA LEU A 95 7.67 19.35 3.76
C LEU A 95 7.93 19.73 2.31
N ARG A 96 7.21 20.72 1.75
CA ARG A 96 7.40 21.20 0.37
C ARG A 96 8.58 22.18 0.28
N GLU A 97 8.85 22.94 1.33
CA GLU A 97 9.97 23.87 1.38
C GLU A 97 11.33 23.15 1.46
N VAL A 98 11.32 21.89 1.91
CA VAL A 98 12.52 21.06 2.00
C VAL A 98 12.97 20.61 0.61
N GLN A 99 14.23 20.90 0.27
CA GLN A 99 14.86 20.42 -0.96
C GLN A 99 15.36 18.98 -0.79
N TRP A 100 14.45 18.02 -0.95
CA TRP A 100 14.74 16.59 -0.85
C TRP A 100 15.75 16.14 -1.91
N ARG A 101 16.69 15.27 -1.51
CA ARG A 101 17.71 14.68 -2.40
C ARG A 101 17.34 13.29 -2.89
N CYS A 102 16.61 12.55 -2.06
CA CYS A 102 16.05 11.25 -2.40
C CYS A 102 14.69 11.06 -1.72
N VAL A 103 13.77 10.36 -2.40
CA VAL A 103 12.52 9.86 -1.82
C VAL A 103 12.44 8.35 -1.96
N VAL A 104 12.13 7.67 -0.86
CA VAL A 104 11.81 6.24 -0.82
C VAL A 104 10.34 6.09 -0.47
N ILE A 105 9.57 5.39 -1.30
CA ILE A 105 8.13 5.19 -1.08
C ILE A 105 7.84 3.70 -0.93
N ASP A 106 7.48 3.31 0.29
CA ASP A 106 7.09 1.95 0.64
C ASP A 106 5.61 1.69 0.37
N GLU A 107 5.30 0.51 -0.14
CA GLU A 107 4.00 0.17 -0.71
C GLU A 107 3.52 1.22 -1.73
N ALA A 108 4.39 1.52 -2.70
CA ALA A 108 4.18 2.55 -3.72
C ALA A 108 2.87 2.42 -4.51
N HIS A 109 2.26 1.23 -4.57
CA HIS A 109 0.93 1.03 -5.15
C HIS A 109 -0.18 1.88 -4.48
N ARG A 110 0.07 2.41 -3.28
CA ARG A 110 -0.82 3.37 -2.60
C ARG A 110 -0.79 4.77 -3.24
N LEU A 111 0.20 5.08 -4.09
CA LEU A 111 0.26 6.27 -4.95
C LEU A 111 -0.76 6.15 -6.10
N LYS A 112 -2.04 6.10 -5.79
CA LYS A 112 -3.08 6.26 -6.82
C LYS A 112 -3.26 7.74 -7.13
N ASN A 113 -3.79 8.07 -8.31
CA ASN A 113 -4.16 9.42 -8.77
C ASN A 113 -5.02 10.17 -7.73
N ARG A 114 -4.35 10.72 -6.73
CA ARG A 114 -4.90 11.57 -5.68
C ARG A 114 -4.22 12.91 -5.87
N ASN A 115 -5.03 13.93 -6.14
CA ASN A 115 -4.57 15.31 -6.30
C ASN A 115 -3.84 15.75 -5.02
N CYS A 116 -2.52 15.62 -5.01
CA CYS A 116 -1.67 15.95 -3.88
C CYS A 116 -0.52 16.80 -4.40
N LYS A 117 -0.51 18.08 -4.02
CA LYS A 117 0.46 19.06 -4.50
C LYS A 117 1.89 18.68 -4.10
N LEU A 118 2.10 18.06 -2.93
CA LEU A 118 3.41 17.58 -2.53
C LEU A 118 3.89 16.44 -3.43
N LEU A 119 3.04 15.45 -3.76
CA LEU A 119 3.41 14.40 -4.72
C LEU A 119 3.71 15.00 -6.09
N ASP A 120 2.91 15.96 -6.56
CA ASP A 120 3.17 16.64 -7.82
C ASP A 120 4.46 17.47 -7.77
N SER A 121 4.80 18.07 -6.62
CA SER A 121 6.08 18.77 -6.44
C SER A 121 7.24 17.77 -6.52
N LEU A 122 7.17 16.66 -5.78
CA LEU A 122 8.19 15.61 -5.78
C LEU A 122 8.40 14.98 -7.18
N LYS A 123 7.36 14.94 -8.02
CA LYS A 123 7.49 14.48 -9.41
C LYS A 123 8.43 15.37 -10.23
N HIS A 124 8.36 16.69 -10.04
CA HIS A 124 9.09 17.69 -10.84
C HIS A 124 10.41 18.14 -10.22
N MET A 125 10.67 17.78 -8.97
CA MET A 125 11.94 18.07 -8.30
C MET A 125 13.06 17.15 -8.81
N GLU A 126 14.26 17.70 -8.96
CA GLU A 126 15.48 16.94 -9.28
C GLU A 126 15.96 16.15 -8.06
N LEU A 127 15.31 15.01 -7.81
CA LEU A 127 15.62 14.09 -6.71
C LEU A 127 15.60 12.64 -7.19
N HIS A 128 16.35 11.78 -6.52
CA HIS A 128 16.34 10.35 -6.82
C HIS A 128 15.11 9.67 -6.21
N LYS A 129 14.36 8.88 -6.98
CA LYS A 129 13.10 8.26 -6.55
C LYS A 129 13.24 6.74 -6.47
N VAL A 130 12.93 6.17 -5.32
CA VAL A 130 12.92 4.72 -5.10
C VAL A 130 11.52 4.28 -4.70
N LEU A 131 10.89 3.44 -5.52
CA LEU A 131 9.58 2.87 -5.23
C LEU A 131 9.73 1.43 -4.78
N LEU A 132 9.19 1.10 -3.60
CA LEU A 132 9.16 -0.25 -3.07
C LEU A 132 7.73 -0.76 -3.13
N THR A 133 7.52 -1.90 -3.78
CA THR A 133 6.22 -2.56 -3.83
C THR A 133 6.41 -4.07 -3.80
N GLY A 134 5.57 -4.77 -3.05
CA GLY A 134 5.54 -6.23 -3.08
C GLY A 134 4.82 -6.79 -4.31
N THR A 135 4.04 -5.95 -5.01
CA THR A 135 3.00 -6.37 -5.97
C THR A 135 2.88 -5.35 -7.11
N PRO A 136 3.93 -5.12 -7.91
CA PRO A 136 3.96 -4.05 -8.91
C PRO A 136 2.90 -4.18 -10.02
N LEU A 137 2.44 -5.41 -10.31
CA LEU A 137 1.55 -5.73 -11.44
C LEU A 137 0.12 -6.13 -11.03
N GLN A 138 -0.22 -6.09 -9.74
CA GLN A 138 -1.43 -6.79 -9.27
C GLN A 138 -2.76 -6.09 -9.56
N ASN A 139 -2.76 -4.83 -9.97
CA ASN A 139 -4.02 -4.07 -9.97
C ASN A 139 -4.48 -3.69 -11.38
N THR A 140 -3.75 -2.88 -12.16
CA THR A 140 -4.06 -2.63 -13.58
C THR A 140 -2.87 -2.00 -14.34
N VAL A 141 -2.94 -1.86 -15.68
CA VAL A 141 -1.94 -1.16 -16.50
C VAL A 141 -1.89 0.34 -16.20
N GLU A 142 -3.03 0.93 -15.83
CA GLU A 142 -3.16 2.33 -15.38
C GLU A 142 -2.35 2.59 -14.09
N GLU A 143 -2.38 1.64 -13.14
CA GLU A 143 -1.58 1.75 -11.93
C GLU A 143 -0.08 1.67 -12.23
N LEU A 144 0.32 0.80 -13.17
CA LEU A 144 1.71 0.73 -13.62
C LEU A 144 2.14 2.06 -14.25
N PHE A 145 1.32 2.62 -15.14
CA PHE A 145 1.58 3.94 -15.74
C PHE A 145 1.77 5.00 -14.67
N SER A 146 0.88 5.05 -13.67
CA SER A 146 0.94 6.05 -12.60
C SER A 146 2.28 6.03 -11.85
N LEU A 147 2.84 4.84 -11.60
CA LEU A 147 4.15 4.67 -10.96
C LEU A 147 5.30 5.09 -11.87
N LEU A 148 5.25 4.70 -13.16
CA LEU A 148 6.28 5.05 -14.14
C LEU A 148 6.31 6.56 -14.42
N HIS A 149 5.14 7.17 -14.58
CA HIS A 149 4.98 8.61 -14.73
C HIS A 149 5.49 9.36 -13.50
N PHE A 150 5.29 8.82 -12.29
CA PHE A 150 5.86 9.42 -11.08
C PHE A 150 7.40 9.38 -11.08
N LEU A 151 8.00 8.26 -11.50
CA LEU A 151 9.45 8.09 -11.60
C LEU A 151 10.04 9.04 -12.65
N GLU A 152 9.58 8.91 -13.90
CA GLU A 152 10.13 9.59 -15.07
C GLU A 152 9.01 10.24 -15.90
N PRO A 153 8.49 11.41 -15.48
CA PRO A 153 7.35 12.06 -16.14
C PRO A 153 7.66 12.47 -17.59
N SER A 154 8.93 12.75 -17.91
CA SER A 154 9.40 13.09 -19.26
C SER A 154 9.34 11.90 -20.22
N GLN A 155 9.63 10.70 -19.74
CA GLN A 155 9.58 9.46 -20.53
C GLN A 155 8.14 8.94 -20.68
N PHE A 156 7.29 9.20 -19.69
CA PHE A 156 5.90 8.73 -19.63
C PHE A 156 4.90 9.90 -19.53
N PRO A 157 4.78 10.80 -20.52
CA PRO A 157 4.00 12.02 -20.38
C PRO A 157 2.48 11.82 -20.45
N SER A 158 2.01 10.77 -21.13
CA SER A 158 0.59 10.58 -21.46
C SER A 158 0.09 9.17 -21.12
N GLU A 159 -0.91 9.11 -20.24
CA GLU A 159 -1.60 7.86 -19.89
C GLU A 159 -2.31 7.26 -21.11
N ALA A 160 -2.95 8.10 -21.92
CA ALA A 160 -3.71 7.67 -23.09
C ALA A 160 -2.80 7.02 -24.15
N GLU A 161 -1.60 7.57 -24.38
CA GLU A 161 -0.64 6.97 -25.29
C GLU A 161 -0.09 5.64 -24.74
N PHE A 162 0.20 5.58 -23.44
CA PHE A 162 0.65 4.37 -22.80
C PHE A 162 -0.40 3.26 -22.84
N LEU A 163 -1.68 3.58 -22.57
CA LEU A 163 -2.78 2.62 -22.64
C LEU A 163 -3.12 2.22 -24.08
N LYS A 164 -2.89 3.07 -25.07
CA LYS A 164 -3.00 2.69 -26.48
C LYS A 164 -1.99 1.62 -26.86
N ASP A 165 -0.76 1.73 -26.35
CA ASP A 165 0.32 0.78 -26.64
C ASP A 165 0.21 -0.51 -25.79
N PHE A 166 -0.22 -0.40 -24.53
CA PHE A 166 -0.11 -1.48 -23.53
C PHE A 166 -1.39 -1.80 -22.74
N GLY A 167 -2.51 -1.09 -22.94
CA GLY A 167 -3.70 -1.22 -22.08
C GLY A 167 -4.36 -2.59 -22.11
N ASP A 168 -4.36 -3.25 -23.27
CA ASP A 168 -5.05 -4.52 -23.47
C ASP A 168 -4.13 -5.76 -23.35
N LEU A 169 -2.80 -5.59 -23.41
CA LEU A 169 -1.79 -6.66 -23.37
C LEU A 169 -2.18 -7.94 -24.14
N LYS A 170 -2.73 -7.80 -25.36
CA LYS A 170 -3.30 -8.90 -26.14
C LYS A 170 -2.26 -9.70 -26.91
N THR A 171 -1.14 -9.07 -27.30
CA THR A 171 -0.08 -9.74 -28.08
C THR A 171 1.18 -9.96 -27.26
N GLU A 172 1.91 -11.02 -27.59
CA GLU A 172 3.19 -11.32 -26.98
C GLU A 172 4.20 -10.19 -27.22
N GLU A 173 4.16 -9.55 -28.39
CA GLU A 173 5.05 -8.42 -28.72
C GLU A 173 4.83 -7.22 -27.79
N GLN A 174 3.57 -6.91 -27.43
CA GLN A 174 3.25 -5.86 -26.46
C GLN A 174 3.84 -6.17 -25.09
N VAL A 175 3.74 -7.43 -24.65
CA VAL A 175 4.30 -7.88 -23.37
C VAL A 175 5.83 -7.78 -23.39
N GLN A 176 6.49 -8.24 -24.46
CA GLN A 176 7.94 -8.16 -24.59
C GLN A 176 8.45 -6.71 -24.64
N LYS A 177 7.75 -5.82 -25.37
CA LYS A 177 8.06 -4.38 -25.41
C LYS A 177 7.94 -3.74 -24.03
N LEU A 178 6.88 -4.05 -23.29
CA LEU A 178 6.69 -3.57 -21.92
C LEU A 178 7.77 -4.10 -20.98
N GLN A 179 8.11 -5.39 -21.06
CA GLN A 179 9.18 -5.97 -20.25
C GLN A 179 10.54 -5.33 -20.53
N ALA A 180 10.87 -5.07 -21.79
CA ALA A 180 12.11 -4.39 -22.18
C ALA A 180 12.19 -2.97 -21.59
N LEU A 181 11.07 -2.25 -21.59
CA LEU A 181 10.95 -0.92 -21.01
C LEU A 181 11.06 -0.94 -19.48
N LEU A 182 10.48 -1.95 -18.81
CA LEU A 182 10.55 -2.09 -17.35
C LEU A 182 11.92 -2.58 -16.84
N LYS A 183 12.65 -3.37 -17.65
CA LYS A 183 13.91 -4.01 -17.26
C LYS A 183 14.95 -3.07 -16.61
N PRO A 184 15.23 -1.85 -17.13
CA PRO A 184 16.17 -0.93 -16.49
C PRO A 184 15.62 -0.25 -15.23
N MET A 185 14.29 -0.16 -15.08
CA MET A 185 13.65 0.59 -13.99
C MET A 185 13.16 -0.29 -12.83
N MET A 186 12.98 -1.59 -13.06
CA MET A 186 12.37 -2.51 -12.11
C MET A 186 13.29 -3.69 -11.82
N LEU A 187 13.67 -3.83 -10.55
CA LEU A 187 14.32 -5.04 -10.03
C LEU A 187 13.31 -5.92 -9.30
N ARG A 188 13.08 -7.14 -9.82
CA ARG A 188 12.20 -8.14 -9.20
C ARG A 188 12.96 -9.44 -8.97
N ARG A 189 12.88 -9.98 -7.76
CA ARG A 189 13.45 -11.28 -7.36
C ARG A 189 12.37 -12.15 -6.73
N LEU A 190 12.37 -13.45 -7.02
CA LEU A 190 11.48 -14.42 -6.40
C LEU A 190 12.12 -14.94 -5.09
N LYS A 191 11.28 -15.44 -4.17
CA LYS A 191 11.81 -15.98 -2.90
C LYS A 191 12.68 -17.21 -3.14
N GLU A 192 12.30 -18.05 -4.08
CA GLU A 192 13.05 -19.24 -4.51
C GLU A 192 14.44 -18.89 -5.09
N ASP A 193 14.59 -17.69 -5.69
CA ASP A 193 15.88 -17.22 -6.19
C ASP A 193 16.87 -16.85 -5.07
N VAL A 194 16.35 -16.51 -3.88
CA VAL A 194 17.13 -15.88 -2.80
C VAL A 194 17.28 -16.80 -1.59
N GLU A 195 16.20 -17.45 -1.14
CA GLU A 195 16.20 -18.24 0.09
C GLU A 195 15.92 -19.72 -0.21
N LYS A 196 16.99 -20.48 -0.38
CA LYS A 196 16.94 -21.92 -0.72
C LYS A 196 16.59 -22.82 0.46
N ASN A 197 16.69 -22.31 1.70
CA ASN A 197 16.45 -23.09 2.91
C ASN A 197 15.01 -23.02 3.40
N LEU A 198 14.18 -22.14 2.84
CA LEU A 198 12.78 -22.02 3.22
C LEU A 198 11.96 -23.14 2.58
N ALA A 199 11.18 -23.86 3.39
CA ALA A 199 10.25 -24.85 2.88
C ALA A 199 9.24 -24.21 1.91
N PRO A 200 8.82 -24.91 0.84
CA PRO A 200 7.84 -24.38 -0.10
C PRO A 200 6.51 -24.12 0.61
N LYS A 201 5.85 -23.01 0.23
CA LYS A 201 4.48 -22.72 0.70
C LYS A 201 3.54 -23.81 0.18
N GLN A 202 2.84 -24.48 1.09
CA GLN A 202 1.73 -25.36 0.74
C GLN A 202 0.41 -24.60 0.89
N GLU A 203 -0.48 -24.77 -0.07
CA GLU A 203 -1.81 -24.16 -0.08
C GLU A 203 -2.84 -25.27 -0.30
N THR A 204 -3.76 -25.41 0.66
CA THR A 204 -4.81 -26.43 0.63
C THR A 204 -6.16 -25.74 0.62
N ILE A 205 -6.95 -25.99 -0.42
CA ILE A 205 -8.32 -25.50 -0.52
C ILE A 205 -9.23 -26.51 0.18
N ILE A 206 -9.90 -26.07 1.25
CA ILE A 206 -10.90 -26.86 1.96
C ILE A 206 -12.26 -26.38 1.50
N GLU A 207 -12.95 -27.21 0.70
CA GLU A 207 -14.32 -26.94 0.30
C GLU A 207 -15.27 -27.25 1.46
N VAL A 208 -16.12 -26.28 1.80
CA VAL A 208 -17.07 -26.38 2.90
C VAL A 208 -18.50 -26.18 2.41
N GLU A 209 -19.43 -26.97 2.95
CA GLU A 209 -20.84 -26.81 2.65
C GLU A 209 -21.49 -25.74 3.52
N LEU A 210 -22.47 -25.03 2.94
CA LEU A 210 -23.32 -24.12 3.72
C LEU A 210 -24.19 -24.91 4.71
N THR A 211 -24.22 -24.45 5.95
CA THR A 211 -25.13 -24.96 6.98
C THR A 211 -26.60 -24.69 6.62
N ASN A 212 -27.53 -25.41 7.24
CA ASN A 212 -28.97 -25.19 7.01
C ASN A 212 -29.45 -23.77 7.37
N ALA A 213 -28.82 -23.12 8.35
CA ALA A 213 -29.09 -21.72 8.69
C ALA A 213 -28.60 -20.78 7.58
N GLN A 214 -27.37 -20.98 7.10
CA GLN A 214 -26.82 -20.21 5.98
C GLN A 214 -27.62 -20.42 4.69
N LYS A 215 -27.99 -21.66 4.34
CA LYS A 215 -28.82 -21.95 3.16
C LYS A 215 -30.15 -21.19 3.16
N ARG A 216 -30.81 -21.11 4.33
CA ARG A 216 -32.06 -20.34 4.49
C ARG A 216 -31.85 -18.84 4.30
N LEU A 217 -30.84 -18.28 4.95
CA LEU A 217 -30.51 -16.84 4.81
C LEU A 217 -30.06 -16.49 3.40
N TYR A 218 -29.22 -17.34 2.79
CA TYR A 218 -28.72 -17.18 1.43
C TYR A 218 -29.88 -17.14 0.41
N ARG A 219 -30.86 -18.04 0.55
CA ARG A 219 -32.09 -18.02 -0.25
C ARG A 219 -32.90 -16.75 0.00
N ALA A 220 -33.11 -16.35 1.25
CA ALA A 220 -33.87 -15.14 1.59
C ALA A 220 -33.25 -13.86 0.99
N ILE A 221 -31.91 -13.76 0.98
CA ILE A 221 -31.18 -12.64 0.35
C ILE A 221 -31.39 -12.61 -1.17
N LEU A 222 -31.38 -13.78 -1.82
CA LEU A 222 -31.62 -13.89 -3.26
C LEU A 222 -33.08 -13.59 -3.62
N GLU A 223 -34.03 -14.13 -2.86
CA GLU A 223 -35.47 -13.98 -3.10
C GLU A 223 -35.94 -12.54 -2.91
N ARG A 224 -35.45 -11.83 -1.90
CA ARG A 224 -35.75 -10.40 -1.66
C ARG A 224 -35.30 -9.50 -2.80
N ASN A 225 -34.32 -9.94 -3.60
CA ASN A 225 -33.80 -9.23 -4.76
C ASN A 225 -34.18 -9.88 -6.11
N PHE A 226 -35.09 -10.86 -6.11
CA PHE A 226 -35.38 -11.68 -7.29
C PHE A 226 -35.91 -10.87 -8.48
N ALA A 227 -36.83 -9.93 -8.23
CA ALA A 227 -37.38 -9.05 -9.26
C ALA A 227 -36.33 -8.10 -9.87
N TYR A 228 -35.25 -7.82 -9.14
CA TYR A 228 -34.15 -6.98 -9.57
C TYR A 228 -33.11 -7.77 -10.38
N LEU A 229 -32.78 -8.98 -9.92
CA LEU A 229 -31.89 -9.93 -10.61
C LEU A 229 -32.49 -10.41 -11.94
N ALA A 230 -33.80 -10.64 -11.99
CA ALA A 230 -34.51 -11.10 -13.18
C ALA A 230 -34.59 -10.06 -14.32
N ARG A 231 -34.40 -8.76 -14.03
CA ARG A 231 -34.46 -7.68 -15.04
C ARG A 231 -33.14 -7.42 -15.76
N GLY A 232 -32.05 -8.07 -15.36
CA GLY A 232 -30.72 -7.86 -15.94
C GLY A 232 -30.09 -6.51 -15.57
N ALA A 233 -28.76 -6.42 -15.70
CA ALA A 233 -27.97 -5.26 -15.30
C ALA A 233 -28.06 -4.12 -16.34
N GLY A 234 -29.11 -3.29 -16.26
CA GLY A 234 -29.10 -1.97 -16.88
C GLY A 234 -28.08 -1.04 -16.19
N HIS A 235 -27.51 -0.08 -16.92
CA HIS A 235 -26.41 0.79 -16.47
C HIS A 235 -26.68 1.63 -15.19
N GLY A 236 -27.92 1.68 -14.69
CA GLY A 236 -28.30 2.33 -13.43
C GLY A 236 -28.47 1.40 -12.21
N ASN A 237 -28.41 0.07 -12.41
CA ASN A 237 -28.75 -0.94 -11.39
C ASN A 237 -27.53 -1.67 -10.78
N VAL A 238 -26.34 -1.10 -10.86
CA VAL A 238 -25.11 -1.72 -10.31
C VAL A 238 -25.00 -1.62 -8.77
N PRO A 239 -25.39 -0.52 -8.10
CA PRO A 239 -25.17 -0.36 -6.65
C PRO A 239 -25.90 -1.38 -5.77
N ASN A 240 -27.13 -1.75 -6.13
CA ASN A 240 -27.93 -2.71 -5.35
C ASN A 240 -27.43 -4.16 -5.51
N LEU A 241 -26.81 -4.48 -6.66
CA LEU A 241 -26.22 -5.79 -6.93
C LEU A 241 -24.91 -6.00 -6.14
N LEU A 242 -24.06 -4.96 -6.08
CA LEU A 242 -22.83 -4.97 -5.28
C LEU A 242 -23.13 -5.19 -3.79
N ASN A 243 -24.18 -4.56 -3.28
CA ASN A 243 -24.65 -4.78 -1.91
C ASN A 243 -25.14 -6.21 -1.70
N THR A 244 -25.89 -6.78 -2.65
CA THR A 244 -26.37 -8.17 -2.58
C THR A 244 -25.21 -9.18 -2.55
N MET A 245 -24.20 -9.02 -3.41
CA MET A 245 -23.00 -9.88 -3.39
C MET A 245 -22.25 -9.80 -2.06
N MET A 246 -22.16 -8.60 -1.48
CA MET A 246 -21.56 -8.41 -0.17
C MET A 246 -22.34 -9.11 0.95
N GLU A 247 -23.68 -9.06 0.93
CA GLU A 247 -24.53 -9.78 1.89
C GLU A 247 -24.43 -11.30 1.74
N LEU A 248 -24.37 -11.82 0.51
CA LEU A 248 -24.13 -13.25 0.28
C LEU A 248 -22.75 -13.68 0.80
N ARG A 249 -21.71 -12.86 0.60
CA ARG A 249 -20.39 -13.09 1.19
C ARG A 249 -20.42 -13.09 2.72
N LYS A 250 -21.14 -12.15 3.34
CA LYS A 250 -21.35 -12.14 4.79
C LYS A 250 -22.04 -13.42 5.26
N CYS A 251 -23.08 -13.87 4.56
CA CYS A 251 -23.78 -15.13 4.85
C CYS A 251 -22.84 -16.35 4.82
N CYS A 252 -21.98 -16.44 3.80
CA CYS A 252 -20.99 -17.51 3.66
C CYS A 252 -19.94 -17.47 4.79
N ASN A 253 -19.49 -16.28 5.19
CA ASN A 253 -18.55 -16.12 6.29
C ASN A 253 -19.17 -16.49 7.63
N HIS A 254 -20.31 -15.88 7.97
CA HIS A 254 -21.04 -16.20 9.19
C HIS A 254 -22.47 -15.59 9.17
N PRO A 255 -23.53 -16.36 9.51
CA PRO A 255 -24.92 -15.88 9.57
C PRO A 255 -25.14 -14.57 10.37
N TYR A 256 -24.40 -14.39 11.47
CA TYR A 256 -24.59 -13.26 12.39
C TYR A 256 -23.99 -11.94 11.89
N LEU A 257 -23.32 -11.93 10.74
CA LEU A 257 -22.90 -10.68 10.09
C LEU A 257 -24.06 -9.97 9.38
N ILE A 258 -25.24 -10.61 9.32
CA ILE A 258 -26.46 -10.06 8.73
C ILE A 258 -27.34 -9.50 9.84
N ASN A 259 -27.50 -8.18 9.87
CA ASN A 259 -28.20 -7.43 10.92
C ASN A 259 -29.71 -7.69 11.01
N ASP A 260 -30.31 -8.36 10.02
CA ASP A 260 -31.76 -8.56 9.88
C ASP A 260 -32.22 -9.98 10.28
N THR A 261 -31.50 -10.71 11.14
CA THR A 261 -32.00 -12.02 11.61
C THR A 261 -33.13 -11.84 12.62
N PRO A 262 -34.40 -12.19 12.29
CA PRO A 262 -35.50 -12.03 13.23
C PRO A 262 -35.37 -13.12 14.30
N GLY A 263 -35.14 -12.71 15.56
CA GLY A 263 -35.28 -13.60 16.73
C GLY A 263 -34.00 -13.94 17.51
N HIS A 264 -32.82 -13.39 17.19
CA HIS A 264 -31.61 -13.62 17.98
C HIS A 264 -30.92 -12.32 18.40
N THR A 265 -31.31 -11.80 19.57
CA THR A 265 -30.57 -10.79 20.34
C THR A 265 -29.34 -11.41 20.98
N TRP A 266 -28.32 -11.71 20.18
CA TRP A 266 -26.97 -11.99 20.69
C TRP A 266 -25.95 -11.20 19.88
N ALA A 267 -26.09 -9.87 19.90
CA ALA A 267 -24.97 -8.99 19.58
C ALA A 267 -23.92 -9.18 20.67
N HIS A 268 -23.08 -10.22 20.55
CA HIS A 268 -21.92 -10.40 21.42
C HIS A 268 -20.73 -9.70 20.75
N PRO A 269 -20.24 -8.56 21.28
CA PRO A 269 -19.07 -7.85 20.76
C PRO A 269 -17.83 -8.76 20.66
N HIS A 270 -17.77 -9.80 21.49
CA HIS A 270 -16.72 -10.80 21.47
C HIS A 270 -16.65 -11.59 20.16
N LEU A 271 -17.77 -11.95 19.52
CA LEU A 271 -17.76 -12.68 18.24
C LEU A 271 -17.19 -11.84 17.10
N LEU A 272 -17.49 -10.53 17.09
CA LEU A 272 -16.94 -9.60 16.10
C LEU A 272 -15.42 -9.46 16.26
N ASN A 273 -14.94 -9.37 17.50
CA ASN A 273 -13.51 -9.37 17.81
C ASN A 273 -12.85 -10.71 17.45
N THR A 274 -13.47 -11.84 17.77
CA THR A 274 -12.93 -13.18 17.46
C THR A 274 -12.84 -13.40 15.95
N MET A 275 -13.82 -12.92 15.18
CA MET A 275 -13.78 -12.96 13.72
C MET A 275 -12.74 -11.99 13.14
N MET A 276 -12.54 -10.81 13.73
CA MET A 276 -11.42 -9.93 13.36
C MET A 276 -10.08 -10.57 13.67
N GLU A 277 -9.95 -11.31 14.78
CA GLU A 277 -8.75 -12.06 15.12
C GLU A 277 -8.52 -13.25 14.19
N LEU A 278 -9.55 -14.01 13.81
CA LEU A 278 -9.44 -15.05 12.78
C LEU A 278 -9.02 -14.45 11.43
N ARG A 279 -9.52 -13.25 11.08
CA ARG A 279 -9.08 -12.52 9.88
C ARG A 279 -7.62 -12.06 9.98
N LYS A 280 -7.12 -11.74 11.18
CA LYS A 280 -5.69 -11.50 11.43
C LYS A 280 -4.88 -12.80 11.33
N CYS A 281 -5.39 -13.92 11.84
CA CYS A 281 -4.75 -15.24 11.77
C CYS A 281 -4.57 -15.72 10.32
N CYS A 282 -5.57 -15.49 9.45
CA CYS A 282 -5.45 -15.79 8.02
C CYS A 282 -4.35 -14.98 7.32
N ASN A 283 -3.92 -13.85 7.89
CA ASN A 283 -2.89 -12.97 7.33
C ASN A 283 -1.52 -13.13 8.01
N HIS A 284 -1.45 -13.65 9.24
CA HIS A 284 -0.20 -13.91 9.94
C HIS A 284 -0.35 -15.05 10.97
N PRO A 285 0.14 -16.27 10.67
CA PRO A 285 -0.05 -17.46 11.52
C PRO A 285 0.64 -17.41 12.89
N TYR A 286 1.60 -16.49 13.10
CA TYR A 286 2.48 -16.46 14.27
C TYR A 286 2.01 -15.52 15.41
N LEU A 287 0.76 -15.05 15.39
CA LEU A 287 0.24 -14.11 16.40
C LEU A 287 -0.37 -14.79 17.65
N ILE A 288 -0.24 -16.10 17.79
CA ILE A 288 -0.67 -16.81 19.00
C ILE A 288 0.60 -17.29 19.72
N ASN A 289 0.90 -16.66 20.86
CA ASN A 289 1.79 -17.28 21.85
C ASN A 289 1.09 -18.54 22.33
N GLY A 290 1.69 -19.69 22.03
CA GLY A 290 1.19 -20.97 22.51
C GLY A 290 1.26 -21.03 24.03
N GLU A 291 0.13 -21.34 24.65
CA GLU A 291 0.11 -22.23 25.81
C GLU A 291 -0.14 -23.66 25.32
#